data_AF-A0A972BWR3-F1
#
_entry.id   AF-A0A972BWR3-F1
#
_cell.length_a   1.000
_cell.length_b   1.000
_cell.length_c   1.000
_cell.angle_alpha   90.00
_cell.angle_beta   90.00
_cell.angle_gamma   90.00
#
_symmetry.space_group_name_H-M   'P 1'
#
loop_
_entity.id
_entity.type
_entity.pdbx_description
1 polymer ?
#
loop_
_entity_poly.entity_id
_entity_poly.type
_entity_poly.pdbx_seq_one_letter_code
_entity_poly.pdbx_strand_id
1 'polypeptide(L)'
;MRQTLDGKQKAAILLISLGPELSGQVLKHMREDEIEELTLEIAGMRKVEAAVRDRVLEEFHELCLAREYISQGGIEYARNVLE
;
A
#
# COMPACT_ATOMS: atom_id res chain seq x y z
N MET A 1 -9.49 -10.41 -17.74
CA MET A 1 -10.18 -10.53 -16.44
C MET A 1 -9.53 -9.51 -15.50
N ARG A 2 -10.28 -8.56 -14.93
CA ARG A 2 -9.75 -7.73 -13.84
C ARG A 2 -9.48 -8.70 -12.67
N GLN A 3 -8.22 -8.98 -12.37
CA GLN A 3 -7.89 -9.62 -11.11
C GLN A 3 -8.19 -8.59 -10.02
N THR A 4 -9.32 -8.77 -9.35
CA THR A 4 -9.64 -8.03 -8.13
C THR A 4 -8.71 -8.56 -7.05
N LEU A 5 -7.68 -7.79 -6.71
CA LEU A 5 -6.80 -8.11 -5.60
C LEU A 5 -7.56 -7.90 -4.28
N ASP A 6 -7.42 -8.84 -3.36
CA ASP A 6 -7.89 -8.64 -2.00
C ASP A 6 -6.93 -7.71 -1.22
N GLY A 7 -7.36 -7.27 -0.03
CA GLY A 7 -6.57 -6.35 0.79
C GLY A 7 -5.21 -6.91 1.21
N LYS A 8 -5.11 -8.23 1.44
CA LYS A 8 -3.86 -8.89 1.85
C LYS A 8 -2.86 -8.93 0.70
N GLN A 9 -3.35 -9.22 -0.50
CA GLN A 9 -2.55 -9.16 -1.72
C GLN A 9 -2.05 -7.73 -2.00
N LYS A 10 -2.89 -6.72 -1.83
CA LYS A 10 -2.43 -5.32 -1.99
C LYS A 10 -1.37 -4.96 -0.95
N ALA A 11 -1.56 -5.33 0.31
CA ALA A 11 -0.58 -5.10 1.37
C ALA A 11 0.75 -5.81 1.10
N ALA A 12 0.73 -7.08 0.67
CA ALA A 12 1.93 -7.82 0.31
C ALA A 12 2.67 -7.19 -0.88
N ILE A 13 1.96 -6.78 -1.93
CA ILE A 13 2.55 -6.06 -3.09
C ILE A 13 3.18 -4.74 -2.65
N LEU A 14 2.52 -3.99 -1.76
CA LEU A 14 3.05 -2.75 -1.22
C LEU A 14 4.35 -2.99 -0.44
N LEU A 15 4.37 -3.97 0.47
CA LEU A 15 5.56 -4.33 1.24
C LEU A 15 6.73 -4.74 0.33
N ILE A 16 6.48 -5.62 -0.66
CA ILE A 16 7.51 -5.99 -1.65
C ILE A 16 8.06 -4.75 -2.36
N SER A 17 7.20 -3.79 -2.70
CA SER A 17 7.59 -2.56 -3.39
C SER A 17 8.39 -1.58 -2.52
N LEU A 18 8.11 -1.55 -1.22
CA LEU A 18 8.86 -0.77 -0.23
C LEU A 18 10.25 -1.36 0.07
N GLY A 19 10.45 -2.64 -0.23
CA GLY A 19 11.68 -3.35 0.06
C GLY A 19 11.81 -3.73 1.55
N PRO A 20 12.86 -4.49 1.90
CA PRO A 20 12.97 -5.16 3.19
C PRO A 20 13.12 -4.18 4.37
N GLU A 21 13.82 -3.07 4.17
CA GLU A 21 14.11 -2.12 5.24
C GLU A 21 12.84 -1.36 5.68
N LEU A 22 12.12 -0.76 4.74
CA LEU A 22 10.88 -0.03 5.03
C LEU A 22 9.75 -0.98 5.44
N SER A 23 9.65 -2.15 4.80
CA SER A 23 8.68 -3.17 5.22
C SER A 23 8.91 -3.63 6.65
N GLY A 24 10.16 -3.82 7.04
CA GLY A 24 10.50 -4.16 8.42
C GLY A 24 10.10 -3.08 9.43
N GLN A 25 10.05 -1.81 9.03
CA GLN A 25 9.51 -0.74 9.88
C GLN A 25 7.99 -0.81 9.98
N VAL A 26 7.29 -1.03 8.86
CA VAL A 26 5.82 -1.16 8.85
C VAL A 26 5.37 -2.36 9.69
N LEU A 27 5.99 -3.53 9.51
CA LEU A 27 5.64 -4.76 10.20
C LEU A 27 5.81 -4.66 11.74
N LYS A 28 6.73 -3.81 12.24
CA LYS A 28 6.89 -3.56 13.69
C LYS A 28 5.65 -2.95 14.37
N HIS A 29 4.73 -2.40 13.58
CA HIS A 29 3.49 -1.80 14.08
C HIS A 29 2.28 -2.74 13.99
N MET A 30 2.49 -3.98 13.56
CA MET A 30 1.44 -4.98 13.36
C MET A 30 1.48 -6.04 14.46
N ARG A 31 0.36 -6.75 14.65
CA ARG A 31 0.32 -7.91 15.56
C ARG A 31 1.02 -9.12 14.91
N GLU A 32 1.49 -10.07 15.72
CA GLU A 32 2.21 -11.25 15.23
C GLU A 32 1.40 -12.09 14.24
N ASP A 33 0.09 -12.25 14.47
CA ASP A 33 -0.84 -12.93 13.56
C ASP A 33 -0.93 -12.25 12.19
N GLU A 34 -0.94 -10.92 12.17
CA GLU A 34 -1.01 -10.13 10.93
C GLU A 34 0.32 -10.21 10.15
N ILE A 35 1.45 -10.22 10.87
CA ILE A 35 2.79 -10.37 10.28
C ILE A 35 2.91 -11.76 9.64
N GLU A 36 2.46 -12.81 10.33
CA GLU A 36 2.49 -14.17 9.82
C GLU A 36 1.64 -14.28 8.54
N GLU A 37 0.39 -13.79 8.57
CA GLU A 37 -0.48 -13.80 7.40
C GLU A 37 0.13 -13.08 6.19
N LEU A 38 0.68 -11.88 6.39
CA LEU A 38 1.30 -11.11 5.30
C LEU A 38 2.59 -11.76 4.79
N THR A 39 3.37 -12.37 5.67
CA THR A 39 4.61 -13.06 5.26
C THR A 39 4.28 -14.29 4.43
N LEU A 40 3.25 -15.05 4.80
CA LEU A 40 2.75 -16.18 4.01
C LEU A 40 2.22 -15.72 2.65
N GLU A 41 1.49 -14.61 2.60
CA GLU A 41 1.00 -14.04 1.34
C GLU A 41 2.18 -13.62 0.44
N ILE A 42 3.18 -12.92 0.98
CA ILE A 42 4.40 -12.53 0.25
C ILE A 42 5.16 -13.76 -0.27
N ALA A 43 5.28 -14.82 0.54
CA ALA A 43 5.94 -16.06 0.12
C ALA A 43 5.17 -16.80 -0.98
N GLY A 44 3.84 -16.70 -0.99
CA GLY A 44 2.98 -17.27 -2.02
C GLY A 44 2.94 -16.48 -3.33
N MET A 45 3.39 -15.23 -3.31
CA MET A 45 3.40 -14.38 -4.50
C MET A 45 4.46 -14.81 -5.51
N ARG A 46 4.02 -14.90 -6.76
CA ARG A 46 4.91 -15.05 -7.91
C ARG A 46 5.34 -13.68 -8.42
N LYS A 47 5.83 -13.62 -9.65
CA LYS A 47 6.12 -12.38 -10.35
C LYS A 47 4.86 -11.49 -10.39
N VAL A 48 4.95 -10.34 -9.72
CA VAL A 48 3.95 -9.28 -9.80
C VAL A 48 4.22 -8.48 -11.08
N GLU A 49 3.20 -8.32 -11.92
CA GLU A 49 3.33 -7.48 -13.12
C GLU A 49 3.49 -6.01 -12.71
N ALA A 50 4.34 -5.26 -13.44
CA ALA A 50 4.58 -3.84 -13.15
C ALA A 50 3.26 -3.04 -13.09
N ALA A 51 2.35 -3.27 -14.05
CA ALA A 51 1.04 -2.61 -14.07
C ALA A 51 0.13 -2.96 -12.88
N VAL A 52 0.35 -4.10 -12.21
CA VAL A 52 -0.38 -4.44 -10.98
C VAL A 52 0.23 -3.70 -9.80
N ARG A 53 1.56 -3.72 -9.68
CA ARG A 53 2.30 -2.99 -8.65
C ARG A 53 2.00 -1.49 -8.70
N ASP A 54 2.08 -0.89 -9.88
CA ASP A 54 1.91 0.56 -10.05
C ASP A 54 0.48 0.99 -9.65
N ARG A 55 -0.53 0.18 -9.95
CA ARG A 55 -1.92 0.41 -9.48
C ARG A 55 -2.07 0.33 -7.96
N VAL A 56 -1.39 -0.61 -7.31
CA VAL A 56 -1.44 -0.73 -5.84
C VAL A 56 -0.77 0.48 -5.18
N LEU A 57 0.34 0.96 -5.74
CA LEU A 57 1.04 2.14 -5.25
C LEU A 57 0.21 3.41 -5.43
N GLU A 58 -0.46 3.57 -6.58
CA GLU A 58 -1.36 4.68 -6.85
C GLU A 58 -2.55 4.70 -5.88
N GLU A 59 -3.22 3.56 -5.68
CA GLU A 59 -4.32 3.44 -4.71
C GLU A 59 -3.84 3.76 -3.28
N PHE A 60 -2.67 3.27 -2.87
CA PHE A 60 -2.12 3.57 -1.55
C PHE A 60 -1.78 5.05 -1.38
N HIS A 61 -1.26 5.70 -2.43
CA HIS A 61 -0.97 7.13 -2.42
C HIS A 61 -2.27 7.95 -2.30
N GLU A 62 -3.31 7.62 -3.04
CA GLU A 62 -4.64 8.26 -2.92
C GLU A 62 -5.21 8.12 -1.50
N LEU A 63 -5.06 6.96 -0.87
CA LEU A 63 -5.46 6.75 0.53
C LEU A 63 -4.66 7.62 1.51
N CYS A 64 -3.35 7.77 1.29
CA CYS A 64 -2.51 8.65 2.09
C CYS A 64 -2.97 10.12 1.96
N LEU A 65 -3.18 10.57 0.73
CA LEU A 65 -3.70 11.92 0.46
C LEU A 65 -5.05 12.13 1.13
N ALA A 66 -6.01 11.22 0.95
CA ALA A 66 -7.34 11.33 1.55
C ALA A 66 -7.29 11.45 3.09
N ARG A 67 -6.33 10.77 3.73
CA ARG A 67 -6.10 10.87 5.17
C ARG A 67 -5.45 12.20 5.56
N GLU A 68 -4.50 12.71 4.78
CA GLU A 68 -3.90 14.04 4.99
C GLU A 68 -4.92 15.16 4.79
N TYR A 69 -5.81 15.05 3.81
CA TYR A 69 -6.92 15.95 3.58
C TYR A 69 -7.84 16.14 4.79
N ILE A 70 -8.13 15.04 5.50
CA ILE A 70 -8.92 15.06 6.73
C ILE A 70 -8.10 15.71 7.86
N SER A 71 -6.78 15.53 7.85
CA SER A 71 -5.88 16.01 8.90
C SER A 71 -5.49 17.49 8.76
N GLN A 72 -5.39 18.01 7.53
CA GLN A 72 -4.98 19.40 7.23
C GLN A 72 -6.16 20.31 6.83
N GLY A 73 -7.36 19.74 6.66
CA GLY A 73 -8.57 20.50 6.39
C GLY A 73 -8.63 21.04 4.97
N GLY A 74 -8.78 20.17 3.95
CA GLY A 74 -9.40 20.42 2.64
C GLY A 74 -8.83 21.48 1.68
N ILE A 75 -8.42 22.64 2.17
CA ILE A 75 -8.16 23.88 1.41
C ILE A 75 -6.75 23.88 0.82
N GLU A 76 -5.76 23.30 1.51
CA GLU A 76 -4.36 23.34 1.08
C GLU A 76 -4.09 22.46 -0.14
N TYR A 77 -4.71 21.28 -0.23
CA TYR A 77 -4.62 20.45 -1.43
C TYR A 77 -5.42 21.03 -2.61
N ALA A 78 -6.59 21.62 -2.38
CA ALA A 78 -7.34 22.28 -3.46
C ALA A 78 -6.50 23.36 -4.16
N ARG A 79 -5.54 23.95 -3.43
CA ARG A 79 -4.54 24.87 -3.99
C ARG A 79 -3.45 24.14 -4.79
N ASN A 80 -2.93 23.02 -4.29
CA ASN A 80 -1.83 22.27 -4.92
C ASN A 80 -2.22 21.47 -6.17
N VAL A 81 -3.50 21.12 -6.35
CA VAL A 81 -3.99 20.44 -7.58
C VAL A 81 -4.40 21.41 -8.69
N LEU A 82 -4.57 22.69 -8.35
CA LEU A 82 -4.83 23.76 -9.33
C LEU A 82 -3.55 24.42 -9.85
N GLU A 83 -2.39 24.04 -9.32
CA GLU A 83 -1.05 24.38 -9.84
C GLU A 83 -0.46 23.22 -10.65
#